data_AF-A0A7G8E7S3-F1
#
_entry.id   AF-A0A7G8E7S3-F1
#
_cell.length_a   1.000
_cell.length_b   1.000
_cell.length_c   1.000
_cell.angle_alpha   90.00
_cell.angle_beta   90.00
_cell.angle_gamma   90.00
#
_symmetry.space_group_name_H-M   'P 1'
#
loop_
_entity.id
_entity.type
_entity.pdbx_description
1 polymer ?
#
loop_
_entity_poly.entity_id
_entity_poly.type
_entity_poly.pdbx_seq_one_letter_code
_entity_poly.pdbx_strand_id
1 'polypeptide(L)'
;MSLRKNFDSFTSEHKLRDAQEEFTHAVYRFRAAEEVKAPNLIALKREMEFLERKVEYCRQCVYAGQPVEEYAEWSELPERCPKPAWA
;
A
#
# COMPACT_ATOMS: atom_id res chain seq x y z
N MET A 1 1.36 25.22 -29.83
CA MET A 1 2.16 24.46 -28.85
C MET A 1 1.48 24.56 -27.49
N SER A 2 0.99 23.46 -26.94
CA SER A 2 0.79 23.34 -25.49
C SER A 2 0.94 21.87 -25.13
N LEU A 3 2.13 21.54 -24.62
CA LEU A 3 2.48 20.23 -24.11
C LEU A 3 1.63 20.02 -22.85
N ARG A 4 0.45 19.39 -23.00
CA ARG A 4 -0.20 18.68 -21.89
C ARG A 4 0.67 17.48 -21.55
N LYS A 5 1.82 17.74 -20.92
CA LYS A 5 2.50 16.78 -20.07
C LYS A 5 1.61 16.63 -18.85
N ASN A 6 0.61 15.76 -18.97
CA ASN A 6 0.15 14.98 -17.83
C ASN A 6 1.36 14.14 -17.44
N PHE A 7 2.30 14.75 -16.72
CA PHE A 7 3.22 14.01 -15.89
C PHE A 7 2.28 13.29 -14.93
N ASP A 8 2.10 11.98 -15.14
CA ASP A 8 1.59 11.09 -14.11
C ASP A 8 2.30 11.51 -12.84
N SER A 9 1.57 12.17 -11.95
CA SER A 9 2.17 12.69 -10.74
C SER A 9 2.36 11.47 -9.85
N PHE A 10 3.48 10.77 -10.06
CA PHE A 10 4.05 9.70 -9.24
C PHE A 10 4.47 10.25 -7.86
N THR A 11 3.67 11.15 -7.28
CA THR A 11 3.88 11.63 -5.93
C THR A 11 3.72 10.46 -4.99
N SER A 12 4.46 10.52 -3.88
CA SER A 12 4.34 9.55 -2.80
C SER A 12 2.88 9.42 -2.31
N GLU A 13 2.13 10.52 -2.35
CA GLU A 13 0.70 10.56 -2.03
C GLU A 13 -0.19 9.78 -3.02
N HIS A 14 0.10 9.84 -4.32
CA HIS A 14 -0.66 9.06 -5.32
C HIS A 14 -0.40 7.57 -5.14
N LYS A 15 0.87 7.19 -4.96
CA LYS A 15 1.26 5.80 -4.69
C LYS A 15 0.68 5.25 -3.38
N LEU A 16 0.54 6.10 -2.36
CA LEU A 16 -0.16 5.73 -1.13
C LEU A 16 -1.64 5.44 -1.38
N ARG A 17 -2.31 6.25 -2.19
CA ARG A 17 -3.72 6.03 -2.55
C ARG A 17 -3.90 4.73 -3.32
N ASP A 18 -3.06 4.49 -4.32
CA ASP A 18 -3.12 3.26 -5.12
C ASP A 18 -2.90 2.02 -4.24
N ALA A 19 -1.92 2.07 -3.32
CA ALA A 19 -1.68 1.00 -2.36
C ALA A 19 -2.88 0.77 -1.42
N GLN A 20 -3.57 1.84 -0.98
CA GLN A 20 -4.78 1.73 -0.16
C GLN A 20 -5.94 1.09 -0.93
N GLU A 21 -6.11 1.42 -2.21
CA GLU A 21 -7.11 0.81 -3.07
C GLU A 21 -6.82 -0.69 -3.27
N GLU A 22 -5.57 -1.06 -3.59
CA GLU A 22 -5.15 -2.46 -3.71
C GLU A 22 -5.41 -3.26 -2.42
N PHE A 23 -5.03 -2.71 -1.27
CA PHE A 23 -5.29 -3.34 0.03
C PHE A 23 -6.78 -3.53 0.29
N THR A 24 -7.60 -2.51 0.00
CA THR A 24 -9.06 -2.57 0.14
C THR A 24 -9.64 -3.68 -0.73
N HIS A 25 -9.21 -3.80 -1.98
CA HIS A 25 -9.62 -4.87 -2.87
C HIS A 25 -9.18 -6.26 -2.39
N ALA A 26 -7.99 -6.38 -1.78
CA ALA A 26 -7.53 -7.63 -1.17
C ALA A 26 -8.38 -8.03 0.05
N VAL A 27 -8.76 -7.08 0.90
CA VAL A 27 -9.67 -7.31 2.03
C VAL A 27 -11.02 -7.83 1.54
N TYR A 28 -11.60 -7.22 0.50
CA TYR A 28 -12.85 -7.69 -0.08
C TYR A 28 -12.73 -9.12 -0.65
N ARG A 29 -11.66 -9.40 -1.40
CA ARG A 29 -11.39 -10.75 -1.93
C ARG A 29 -11.22 -11.79 -0.82
N PHE A 30 -10.50 -11.44 0.25
CA PHE A 30 -10.30 -12.32 1.39
C PHE A 30 -11.61 -12.61 2.12
N ARG A 31 -12.42 -11.59 2.43
CA ARG A 31 -13.73 -11.77 3.08
C ARG A 31 -14.69 -12.61 2.25
N ALA A 32 -14.78 -12.34 0.95
CA ALA A 32 -15.61 -13.13 0.05
C ALA A 32 -15.16 -14.61 0.02
N ALA A 33 -13.85 -14.85 0.06
CA ALA A 33 -13.29 -16.20 0.16
C ALA A 33 -13.55 -16.86 1.52
N GLU A 34 -13.59 -16.10 2.62
CA GLU A 34 -13.92 -16.61 3.96
C GLU A 34 -15.36 -17.09 4.04
N GLU A 35 -16.29 -16.32 3.47
CA GLU A 35 -17.72 -16.66 3.43
C GLU A 35 -17.97 -18.00 2.72
N VAL A 36 -17.26 -18.26 1.63
CA VAL A 36 -17.41 -19.51 0.85
C VAL A 36 -16.43 -20.62 1.28
N LYS A 37 -15.61 -20.39 2.32
CA LYS A 37 -14.54 -21.30 2.79
C LYS A 37 -13.64 -21.78 1.66
N ALA A 38 -13.19 -20.85 0.84
CA ALA A 38 -12.35 -21.16 -0.32
C ALA A 38 -11.01 -21.81 0.12
N PRO A 39 -10.45 -22.74 -0.68
CA PRO A 39 -9.20 -23.41 -0.34
C PRO A 39 -7.96 -22.48 -0.40
N ASN A 40 -8.08 -21.31 -1.01
CA ASN A 40 -6.99 -20.35 -1.20
C ASN A 40 -6.92 -19.26 -0.11
N LEU A 41 -7.62 -19.43 1.01
CA LEU A 41 -7.66 -18.45 2.11
C LEU A 41 -6.28 -18.06 2.63
N ILE A 42 -5.36 -19.01 2.78
CA ILE A 42 -4.00 -18.74 3.26
C ILE A 42 -3.24 -17.84 2.29
N ALA A 43 -3.40 -18.07 0.98
CA ALA A 43 -2.74 -17.25 -0.03
C ALA A 43 -3.30 -15.82 -0.06
N LEU A 44 -4.62 -15.67 0.00
CA LEU A 44 -5.30 -14.37 0.04
C LEU A 44 -4.95 -13.59 1.32
N LYS A 45 -4.82 -14.28 2.46
CA LYS A 45 -4.38 -13.67 3.71
C LYS A 45 -2.95 -13.12 3.59
N ARG A 46 -2.03 -13.89 2.99
CA ARG A 46 -0.65 -13.44 2.76
C ARG A 46 -0.59 -12.24 1.80
N GLU A 47 -1.40 -12.27 0.73
CA GLU A 47 -1.53 -11.14 -0.20
C GLU A 47 -2.03 -9.88 0.52
N MET A 48 -3.06 -10.02 1.36
CA MET A 48 -3.60 -8.92 2.17
C MET A 48 -2.55 -8.36 3.13
N GLU A 49 -1.83 -9.21 3.87
CA GLU A 49 -0.74 -8.81 4.77
C GLU A 49 0.40 -8.11 4.02
N PHE A 50 0.75 -8.58 2.82
CA PHE A 50 1.76 -7.94 1.98
C PHE A 50 1.33 -6.52 1.57
N LEU A 51 0.08 -6.36 1.14
CA LEU A 51 -0.45 -5.06 0.73
C LEU A 51 -0.61 -4.10 1.90
N GLU A 52 -0.93 -4.60 3.10
CA GLU A 52 -0.94 -3.80 4.32
C GLU A 52 0.44 -3.17 4.59
N ARG A 53 1.51 -3.98 4.50
CA ARG A 53 2.89 -3.50 4.68
C ARG A 53 3.30 -2.50 3.60
N LYS A 54 2.87 -2.71 2.35
CA LYS A 54 3.08 -1.74 1.25
C LYS A 54 2.43 -0.39 1.57
N VAL A 55 1.21 -0.38 2.12
CA VAL A 55 0.54 0.85 2.56
C VAL A 55 1.32 1.54 3.68
N GLU A 56 1.80 0.79 4.67
CA GLU A 56 2.62 1.35 5.75
C GLU A 56 3.91 1.98 5.24
N TYR A 57 4.62 1.30 4.33
CA TYR A 57 5.82 1.83 3.68
C TYR A 57 5.53 3.13 2.92
N CYS A 58 4.50 3.14 2.06
CA CYS A 58 4.10 4.35 1.34
C CYS A 58 3.80 5.50 2.30
N ARG A 59 3.13 5.21 3.43
CA ARG A 59 2.79 6.19 4.46
C ARG A 59 4.05 6.75 5.14
N GLN A 60 5.04 5.92 5.42
CA GLN A 60 6.33 6.36 5.96
C GLN A 60 7.06 7.28 4.99
N CYS A 61 7.15 6.92 3.71
CA CYS A 61 7.79 7.75 2.71
C CYS A 61 7.09 9.13 2.59
N VAL A 62 5.76 9.16 2.60
CA VAL A 62 4.99 10.42 2.61
C VAL A 62 5.34 11.26 3.83
N TYR A 63 5.36 10.68 5.04
CA TYR A 63 5.69 11.42 6.26
C TYR A 63 7.14 11.88 6.35
N ALA A 64 8.07 11.09 5.82
CA ALA A 64 9.49 11.43 5.77
C ALA A 64 9.83 12.40 4.62
N GLY A 65 8.86 12.74 3.75
CA GLY A 65 9.11 13.52 2.54
C GLY A 65 10.02 12.80 1.53
N GLN A 66 10.10 11.47 1.62
CA GLN A 66 10.92 10.63 0.77
C GLN A 66 10.14 10.15 -0.46
N PRO A 67 10.81 9.93 -1.59
CA PRO A 67 10.19 9.28 -2.73
C PRO A 67 9.80 7.85 -2.38
N VAL A 68 8.63 7.40 -2.86
CA VAL A 68 8.21 6.01 -2.76
C VAL A 68 8.84 5.25 -3.93
N GLU A 69 9.82 4.41 -3.65
CA GLU A 69 10.33 3.42 -4.62
C GLU A 69 9.38 2.21 -4.71
N GLU A 70 9.66 1.27 -5.62
CA GLU A 70 8.90 0.02 -5.71
C GLU A 70 9.10 -0.78 -4.42
N TYR A 71 7.99 -1.13 -3.74
CA TYR A 71 8.07 -1.89 -2.49
C TYR A 71 8.45 -3.33 -2.81
N ALA A 72 9.72 -3.67 -2.59
CA ALA A 72 10.16 -5.06 -2.42
C ALA A 72 9.77 -5.52 -1.02
N GLU A 73 9.37 -6.78 -0.84
CA GLU A 73 9.00 -7.32 0.46
C GLU A 73 10.17 -7.19 1.44
N TRP A 74 10.06 -6.30 2.43
CA TRP A 74 11.07 -6.20 3.48
C TRP A 74 10.89 -7.35 4.45
N SER A 75 11.98 -8.07 4.76
CA SER A 75 11.99 -9.11 5.79
C SER A 75 11.75 -8.55 7.20
N GLU A 76 11.98 -7.25 7.40
CA GLU A 76 11.82 -6.57 8.69
C GLU A 76 11.07 -5.24 8.50
N LEU A 77 10.09 -4.98 9.38
CA LEU A 77 9.35 -3.72 9.37
C LEU A 77 10.24 -2.59 9.90
N PRO A 78 10.28 -1.42 9.22
CA PRO A 78 10.90 -0.23 9.79
C PRO A 78 10.22 0.14 11.12
N GLU A 79 11.02 0.38 12.16
CA GLU A 79 10.53 0.73 13.51
C GLU A 79 9.55 1.91 13.43
N ARG A 80 8.28 1.62 13.74
CA ARG A 80 7.15 2.56 13.93
C ARG A 80 7.25 3.90 13.20
N CYS A 81 6.36 4.10 12.22
CA CYS A 81 6.15 5.39 11.57
C CYS A 81 6.18 6.55 12.59
N PRO A 82 7.04 7.55 12.42
CA PRO A 82 7.07 8.69 13.33
C PRO A 82 5.69 9.34 13.32
N LYS A 83 5.17 9.61 14.53
CA LYS A 83 3.89 10.30 14.69
C LYS A 83 4.00 11.65 13.98
N PRO A 84 3.04 12.04 13.13
CA PRO A 84 3.12 13.32 12.46
C PRO A 84 3.17 14.45 13.50
N ALA A 85 3.94 15.50 13.21
CA ALA A 85 4.21 16.61 14.15
C ALA A 85 2.96 17.41 14.59
N TRP A 86 1.79 17.12 13.99
CA TRP A 86 0.50 17.73 14.29
C TRP A 86 -0.43 16.83 15.14
N ALA A 87 0.04 15.67 15.62
CA ALA A 87 -0.75 14.67 16.36
C ALA A 87 -0.26 14.39 17.80
#